data_AF-A0A1E5VYG0-F1
#
_entry.id   AF-A0A1E5VYG0-F1
#
_cell.length_a   1.000
_cell.length_b   1.000
_cell.length_c   1.000
_cell.angle_alpha   90.00
_cell.angle_beta   90.00
_cell.angle_gamma   90.00
#
_symmetry.space_group_name_H-M   'P 1'
#
loop_
_entity.id
_entity.type
_entity.pdbx_description
1 polymer ?
#
loop_
_entity_poly.entity_id
_entity_poly.type
_entity_poly.pdbx_seq_one_letter_code
_entity_poly.pdbx_strand_id
1 'polypeptide(L)'
;LVLELSGYQGSTMLCSARGFSRLQKLALYYFNSHEWRMPVGAMPRLSQLKLYRCRNMKKLPEGLLHRPSLKVGNRFPPLLPLVIFFLL
;
A
#
# COMPACT_ATOMS: atom_id res chain seq x y z
N LEU A 1 -11.70 -4.96 -10.11
CA LEU A 1 -11.54 -3.49 -10.28
C LEU A 1 -10.08 -3.12 -10.00
N VAL A 2 -9.51 -2.23 -10.81
CA VAL A 2 -8.15 -1.70 -10.69
C VAL A 2 -8.24 -0.23 -10.32
N LEU A 3 -7.43 0.21 -9.36
CA LEU A 3 -7.28 1.63 -9.00
C LEU A 3 -5.80 1.98 -9.10
N GLU A 4 -5.49 3.03 -9.87
CA GLU A 4 -4.14 3.55 -10.02
C GLU A 4 -4.16 5.02 -9.59
N LEU A 5 -3.28 5.39 -8.65
CA LEU A 5 -3.18 6.74 -8.09
C LEU A 5 -1.74 7.22 -8.18
N SER A 6 -1.54 8.52 -8.46
CA SER A 6 -0.20 9.12 -8.54
C SER A 6 -0.08 10.45 -7.80
N GLY A 7 1.15 10.79 -7.37
CA GLY A 7 1.55 12.16 -7.01
C GLY A 7 1.08 12.69 -5.65
N TYR A 8 0.60 11.84 -4.74
CA TYR A 8 0.16 12.29 -3.41
C TYR A 8 1.34 12.73 -2.52
N GLN A 9 1.25 13.95 -1.97
CA GLN A 9 2.29 14.57 -1.14
C GLN A 9 1.79 14.95 0.28
N GLY A 10 0.88 14.16 0.87
CA GLY A 10 0.45 14.32 2.26
C GLY A 10 1.25 13.46 3.24
N SER A 11 1.36 13.89 4.50
CA SER A 11 2.08 13.19 5.57
C SER A 11 1.51 11.80 5.88
N THR A 12 0.19 11.71 5.99
CA THR A 12 -0.55 10.47 6.29
C THR A 12 -1.58 10.20 5.20
N MET A 13 -1.60 8.98 4.65
CA MET A 13 -2.65 8.51 3.75
C MET A 13 -3.72 7.74 4.54
N LEU A 14 -5.00 8.06 4.31
CA LEU A 14 -6.14 7.39 4.92
C LEU A 14 -6.96 6.65 3.85
N CYS A 15 -7.43 5.44 4.15
CA CYS A 15 -8.45 4.75 3.33
C CYS A 15 -9.72 4.49 4.15
N SER A 16 -10.89 4.73 3.56
CA SER A 16 -12.18 4.52 4.23
C SER A 16 -12.57 3.03 4.26
N ALA A 17 -13.24 2.61 5.34
CA ALA A 17 -13.64 1.21 5.56
C ALA A 17 -14.59 0.64 4.49
N ARG A 18 -15.35 1.50 3.79
CA ARG A 18 -16.45 1.08 2.89
C ARG A 18 -16.25 1.43 1.42
N GLY A 19 -15.26 2.26 1.07
CA GLY A 19 -15.08 2.76 -0.31
C GLY A 19 -14.61 1.71 -1.33
N PHE A 20 -13.92 0.65 -0.89
CA PHE A 20 -13.13 -0.20 -1.79
C PHE A 20 -13.44 -1.71 -1.69
N SER A 21 -14.69 -2.06 -1.34
CA SER A 21 -15.17 -3.44 -1.17
C SER A 21 -14.92 -4.38 -2.37
N ARG A 22 -14.93 -3.83 -3.60
CA ARG A 22 -14.72 -4.56 -4.87
C ARG A 22 -13.31 -4.37 -5.49
N LEU A 23 -12.42 -3.64 -4.81
CA LEU A 23 -11.07 -3.38 -5.30
C LEU A 23 -10.22 -4.65 -5.25
N GLN A 24 -9.55 -4.97 -6.35
CA GLN A 24 -8.71 -6.18 -6.48
C GLN A 24 -7.24 -5.85 -6.71
N LYS A 25 -6.96 -4.78 -7.45
CA LYS A 25 -5.61 -4.31 -7.74
C LYS A 25 -5.50 -2.83 -7.37
N LEU A 26 -4.50 -2.48 -6.57
CA LEU A 26 -4.16 -1.10 -6.22
C LEU A 26 -2.73 -0.82 -6.69
N ALA A 27 -2.50 0.29 -7.37
CA ALA A 27 -1.18 0.75 -7.76
C ALA A 27 -0.97 2.21 -7.34
N LEU A 28 0.09 2.47 -6.58
CA LEU A 28 0.46 3.79 -6.07
C LEU A 28 1.79 4.22 -6.68
N TYR A 29 1.82 5.41 -7.26
CA TYR A 29 2.97 5.96 -7.97
C TYR A 29 3.38 7.31 -7.38
N TYR A 30 4.65 7.49 -7.00
CA TYR A 30 5.18 8.76 -6.47
C TYR A 30 4.46 9.26 -5.19
N PHE A 31 4.02 8.35 -4.30
CA PHE A 31 3.42 8.74 -3.02
C PHE A 31 4.49 9.07 -1.97
N ASN A 32 4.41 10.26 -1.36
CA ASN A 32 5.40 10.77 -0.41
C ASN A 32 5.00 10.61 1.08
N SER A 33 3.96 9.81 1.37
CA SER A 33 3.39 9.64 2.70
C SER A 33 4.28 8.84 3.64
N HIS A 34 4.47 9.34 4.87
CA HIS A 34 5.21 8.66 5.94
C HIS A 34 4.43 7.49 6.53
N GLU A 35 3.11 7.66 6.60
CA GLU A 35 2.19 6.74 7.25
C GLU A 35 1.01 6.43 6.33
N TRP A 36 0.57 5.17 6.32
CA TRP A 36 -0.65 4.74 5.66
C TRP A 36 -1.52 4.01 6.67
N ARG A 37 -2.70 4.55 6.98
CA ARG A 37 -3.69 3.93 7.87
C ARG A 37 -4.91 3.48 7.08
N MET A 38 -5.40 2.26 7.34
CA MET A 38 -6.74 1.85 6.92
C MET A 38 -7.37 0.92 7.97
N PRO A 39 -8.70 0.98 8.15
CA PRO A 39 -9.44 0.00 8.94
C PRO A 39 -9.26 -1.43 8.41
N VAL A 40 -9.28 -2.41 9.32
CA VAL A 40 -9.31 -3.83 8.96
C VAL A 40 -10.52 -4.08 8.04
N GLY A 41 -10.28 -4.79 6.93
CA GLY A 41 -11.34 -5.11 5.96
C GLY A 41 -11.72 -4.00 4.98
N ALA A 42 -11.04 -2.83 4.96
CA ALA A 42 -11.34 -1.74 4.03
C ALA A 42 -11.21 -2.12 2.53
N MET A 43 -10.34 -3.08 2.21
CA MET A 43 -10.14 -3.61 0.85
C MET A 43 -10.24 -5.16 0.84
N PRO A 44 -11.43 -5.72 1.08
CA PRO A 44 -11.62 -7.14 1.40
C PRO A 44 -11.46 -8.08 0.19
N ARG A 45 -11.21 -7.53 -1.01
CA ARG A 45 -10.94 -8.29 -2.24
C ARG A 45 -9.58 -7.96 -2.88
N LEU A 46 -8.74 -7.17 -2.21
CA LEU A 46 -7.41 -6.82 -2.73
C LEU A 46 -6.52 -8.07 -2.78
N SER A 47 -5.96 -8.34 -3.96
CA SER A 47 -5.04 -9.44 -4.24
C SER A 47 -3.72 -8.99 -4.83
N GLN A 48 -3.64 -7.75 -5.36
CA GLN A 48 -2.41 -7.15 -5.86
C GLN A 48 -2.25 -5.71 -5.36
N LEU A 49 -1.09 -5.41 -4.78
CA LEU A 49 -0.65 -4.06 -4.44
C LEU A 49 0.64 -3.78 -5.21
N LYS A 50 0.72 -2.65 -5.92
CA LYS A 50 1.95 -2.17 -6.56
C LYS A 50 2.36 -0.84 -5.94
N LEU A 51 3.64 -0.72 -5.58
CA LEU A 51 4.23 0.55 -5.14
C LEU A 51 5.36 0.93 -6.08
N TYR A 52 5.32 2.17 -6.60
CA TYR A 52 6.34 2.71 -7.48
C TYR A 52 6.82 4.08 -7.01
N ARG A 53 8.12 4.17 -6.67
CA ARG A 53 8.75 5.41 -6.16
C ARG A 53 8.05 6.02 -4.92
N CYS A 54 7.39 5.19 -4.10
CA CYS A 54 6.76 5.60 -2.85
C CYS A 54 7.77 5.68 -1.69
N ARG A 55 8.71 6.64 -1.76
CA ARG A 55 9.96 6.60 -0.99
C ARG A 55 9.82 6.66 0.54
N ASN A 56 8.83 7.40 1.04
CA ASN A 56 8.71 7.66 2.48
C ASN A 56 7.73 6.70 3.21
N MET A 57 7.08 5.79 2.48
CA MET A 57 6.09 4.87 3.02
C MET A 57 6.78 3.70 3.74
N LYS A 58 6.93 3.81 5.07
CA LYS A 58 7.69 2.85 5.88
C LYS A 58 6.95 1.55 6.20
N LYS A 59 5.62 1.60 6.35
CA LYS A 59 4.78 0.45 6.72
C LYS A 59 3.52 0.39 5.87
N LEU A 60 3.08 -0.83 5.57
CA LEU A 60 1.73 -1.10 5.09
C LEU A 60 0.77 -1.13 6.28
N PRO A 61 -0.49 -0.69 6.13
CA PRO A 61 -1.47 -0.77 7.22
C PRO A 61 -1.83 -2.22 7.53
N GLU A 62 -2.06 -2.50 8.80
CA GLU A 62 -2.37 -3.82 9.36
C GLU A 62 -3.56 -4.50 8.66
N GLY A 63 -4.58 -3.73 8.26
CA GLY A 63 -5.72 -4.23 7.48
C GLY A 63 -5.39 -4.92 6.14
N LEU A 64 -4.16 -4.75 5.63
CA LEU A 64 -3.60 -5.48 4.49
C LEU A 64 -2.68 -6.65 4.88
N LEU A 65 -2.02 -6.58 6.05
CA LEU A 65 -1.05 -7.59 6.50
C LEU A 65 -1.71 -8.92 6.88
N HIS A 66 -2.96 -8.91 7.34
CA HIS A 66 -3.73 -10.10 7.71
C HIS A 66 -4.17 -10.97 6.49
N ARG A 67 -3.56 -10.80 5.31
CA ARG A 67 -4.00 -11.42 4.05
C ARG A 67 -2.87 -12.22 3.38
N PRO A 68 -2.80 -13.55 3.58
CA PRO A 68 -1.74 -14.39 3.02
C PRO A 68 -1.75 -14.47 1.47
N SER A 69 -2.82 -14.02 0.81
CA SER A 69 -2.95 -13.99 -0.65
C SER A 69 -2.59 -12.66 -1.32
N LEU A 70 -2.18 -11.64 -0.56
CA LEU A 70 -1.84 -10.32 -1.11
C LEU A 70 -0.45 -10.33 -1.77
N LYS A 71 -0.40 -10.15 -3.09
CA LYS A 71 0.86 -10.01 -3.84
C LYS A 71 1.31 -8.55 -3.85
N VAL A 72 2.39 -8.24 -3.13
CA VAL A 72 3.00 -6.89 -3.11
C VAL A 72 4.14 -6.82 -4.13
N GLY A 73 3.93 -6.04 -5.20
CA GLY A 73 4.89 -5.81 -6.27
C GLY A 73 5.60 -4.46 -6.12
N ASN A 74 6.85 -4.49 -5.66
CA ASN A 74 7.66 -3.30 -5.44
C ASN A 74 8.65 -3.10 -6.59
N ARG A 75 8.53 -1.99 -7.34
CA ARG A 75 9.46 -1.63 -8.44
C ARG A 75 10.34 -0.43 -8.02
N PHE A 76 11.11 -0.61 -6.95
CA PHE A 76 12.14 0.33 -6.55
C PHE A 76 13.37 0.22 -7.45
N PRO A 77 14.09 1.32 -7.75
CA PRO A 77 15.52 1.22 -8.01
C PRO A 77 16.22 0.73 -6.72
N PRO A 78 17.22 -0.16 -6.80
CA PRO A 78 17.75 -0.86 -5.63
C PRO A 78 18.59 0.07 -4.74
N LEU A 79 17.99 0.57 -3.66
CA LEU A 79 18.67 1.25 -2.56
C LEU A 79 18.09 0.74 -1.23
N LEU A 80 18.40 -0.54 -0.94
CA LEU A 80 17.96 -1.37 0.19
C LEU A 80 16.57 -2.03 0.04
N PRO A 81 16.43 -3.34 0.32
CA PRO A 81 15.13 -4.01 0.35
C PRO A 81 14.30 -3.59 1.56
N LEU A 82 13.00 -3.33 1.36
CA LEU A 82 12.02 -3.14 2.46
C LEU A 82 11.90 -4.34 3.41
N VAL A 83 12.50 -5.49 3.06
CA VAL A 83 12.53 -6.72 3.88
C VAL A 83 13.21 -6.50 5.23
N ILE A 84 14.13 -5.53 5.33
CA ILE A 84 14.86 -5.23 6.59
C ILE A 84 13.93 -4.59 7.65
N PHE A 85 12.87 -3.87 7.24
CA PHE A 85 11.97 -3.15 8.16
C PHE A 85 10.86 -4.00 8.80
N PHE A 86 10.85 -5.32 8.56
CA PHE A 86 9.92 -6.26 9.20
C PHE A 86 10.59 -7.19 10.22
N LEU A 87 11.90 -7.04 10.47
CA LEU A 87 12.69 -7.87 11.39
C LEU A 87 13.56 -7.05 12.38
N LEU A 88 13.25 -5.77 12.57
CA LEU A 88 13.79 -4.87 13.59
C LEU A 88 12.66 -4.00 14.17
#